data_AF-A0A183CWS3-F1
#
_entry.id   AF-A0A183CWS3-F1
#
_cell.length_a   1.000
_cell.length_b   1.000
_cell.length_c   1.000
_cell.angle_alpha   90.00
_cell.angle_beta   90.00
_cell.angle_gamma   90.00
#
_symmetry.space_group_name_H-M   'P 1'
#
loop_
_entity.id
_entity.type
_entity.pdbx_description
1 polymer ?
#
loop_
_entity_poly.entity_id
_entity_poly.type
_entity_poly.pdbx_seq_one_letter_code
_entity_poly.pdbx_strand_id
1 'polypeptide(L)'
;MEASDFQRFSRRDKMGKLPRWIQEYMTPGNVNLSIEEAAMIARKWLPLMAQPFTKEHQLGVSLLTEDMLAEDELLDKKFGHVLEEID
;
A
#
# COMPACT_ATOMS: atom_id res chain seq x y z
N MET A 1 32.73 9.33 -4.95
CA MET A 1 31.35 8.79 -4.98
C MET A 1 30.44 9.99 -4.81
N GLU A 2 29.84 10.47 -5.90
CA GLU A 2 29.01 11.68 -5.83
C GLU A 2 27.72 11.42 -5.06
N ALA A 3 27.25 12.43 -4.31
CA ALA A 3 26.02 12.38 -3.53
C ALA A 3 24.76 12.03 -4.37
N SER A 4 24.86 12.11 -5.70
CA SER A 4 23.77 11.84 -6.64
C SER A 4 23.35 10.37 -6.76
N ASP A 5 24.19 9.42 -6.30
CA ASP A 5 23.91 7.98 -6.37
C ASP A 5 22.95 7.50 -5.27
N PHE A 6 22.99 8.10 -4.07
CA PHE A 6 22.14 7.69 -2.94
C PHE A 6 20.64 7.96 -3.15
N GLN A 7 20.29 8.84 -4.10
CA GLN A 7 18.92 9.29 -4.34
C GLN A 7 18.34 8.75 -5.66
N ARG A 8 18.95 7.73 -6.28
CA ARG A 8 18.52 7.24 -7.59
C ARG A 8 17.07 6.78 -7.63
N PHE A 9 16.57 6.17 -6.55
CA PHE A 9 15.21 5.64 -6.47
C PHE A 9 14.15 6.70 -6.13
N SER A 10 14.52 7.90 -5.70
CA SER A 10 13.56 8.99 -5.51
C SER A 10 13.17 9.68 -6.82
N ARG A 11 13.90 9.43 -7.91
CA ARG A 11 13.61 10.01 -9.24
C ARG A 11 12.34 9.41 -9.83
N ARG A 12 11.47 10.26 -10.39
CA ARG A 12 10.18 9.86 -10.99
C ARG A 12 10.31 8.81 -12.08
N ASP A 13 11.37 8.85 -12.89
CA ASP A 13 11.60 7.89 -13.96
C ASP A 13 11.95 6.48 -13.44
N LYS A 14 12.38 6.35 -12.18
CA LYS A 14 12.62 5.07 -11.53
C LYS A 14 11.41 4.65 -10.70
N MET A 15 10.87 5.56 -9.91
CA MET A 15 9.70 5.30 -9.06
C MET A 15 8.47 4.93 -9.90
N GLY A 16 8.26 5.61 -11.04
CA GLY A 16 7.16 5.34 -11.96
C GLY A 16 7.24 3.99 -12.68
N LYS A 17 8.36 3.26 -12.56
CA LYS A 17 8.50 1.89 -13.09
C LYS A 17 8.05 0.81 -12.12
N LEU A 18 7.79 1.16 -10.85
CA LEU A 18 7.28 0.20 -9.88
C LEU A 18 5.83 -0.16 -10.23
N PRO A 19 5.32 -1.33 -9.86
CA PRO A 19 3.89 -1.62 -9.99
C PRO A 19 3.04 -0.60 -9.21
N ARG A 20 1.84 -0.30 -9.73
CA ARG A 20 0.92 0.68 -9.14
C ARG A 20 0.64 0.43 -7.66
N TRP A 21 0.42 -0.83 -7.28
CA TRP A 21 0.15 -1.25 -5.90
C TRP A 21 1.31 -0.98 -4.93
N ILE A 22 2.56 -0.78 -5.40
CA ILE A 22 3.68 -0.32 -4.57
C ILE A 22 3.68 1.21 -4.52
N GLN A 23 3.54 1.84 -5.69
CA GLN A 23 3.59 3.30 -5.82
C GLN A 23 2.55 3.99 -4.93
N GLU A 24 1.36 3.41 -4.81
CA GLU A 24 0.25 3.95 -4.00
C GLU A 24 0.59 4.12 -2.51
N TYR A 25 1.52 3.32 -1.98
CA TYR A 25 1.96 3.41 -0.58
C TYR A 25 3.30 4.15 -0.41
N MET A 26 3.95 4.55 -1.50
CA MET A 26 5.15 5.39 -1.46
C MET A 26 4.77 6.87 -1.34
N THR A 27 4.46 7.29 -0.11
CA THR A 27 4.13 8.70 0.16
C THR A 27 5.36 9.61 0.00
N PRO A 28 5.18 10.91 -0.32
CA PRO A 28 6.30 11.85 -0.42
C PRO A 28 7.14 11.97 0.86
N GLY A 29 6.57 11.64 2.02
CA GLY A 29 7.27 11.63 3.31
C GLY A 29 8.06 10.35 3.60
N ASN A 30 7.93 9.31 2.77
CA ASN A 30 8.61 8.02 2.94
C ASN A 30 9.68 7.78 1.86
N VAL A 31 10.06 8.82 1.12
CA VAL A 31 11.08 8.76 0.07
C VAL A 31 12.25 9.67 0.43
N ASN A 32 13.46 9.30 0.00
CA ASN A 32 14.67 10.08 0.28
C ASN A 32 14.92 10.33 1.78
N LEU A 33 14.72 9.28 2.59
CA LEU A 33 14.93 9.33 4.03
C LEU A 33 16.41 9.27 4.40
N SER A 34 16.78 9.96 5.47
CA SER A 34 18.03 9.71 6.19
C SER A 34 18.01 8.32 6.86
N ILE A 35 19.17 7.84 7.28
CA ILE A 35 19.27 6.58 8.03
C ILE A 35 18.48 6.67 9.34
N GLU A 36 18.56 7.79 10.08
CA GLU A 36 17.80 7.97 11.32
C GLU A 36 16.29 8.01 11.08
N GLU A 37 15.84 8.71 10.03
CA GLU A 37 14.43 8.81 9.67
C GLU A 37 13.86 7.44 9.29
N ALA A 38 14.56 6.70 8.43
CA ALA A 38 14.16 5.34 8.04
C ALA A 38 14.05 4.41 9.26
N ALA A 39 15.04 4.45 10.16
CA ALA A 39 15.02 3.64 11.37
C ALA A 39 13.90 4.05 12.34
N MET A 40 13.60 5.35 12.46
CA MET A 40 12.50 5.85 13.28
C MET A 40 11.14 5.40 12.75
N ILE A 41 10.91 5.52 11.44
CA ILE A 41 9.67 5.08 10.79
C ILE A 41 9.50 3.57 10.97
N ALA A 42 10.55 2.78 10.70
CA ALA A 42 10.50 1.33 10.88
C ALA A 42 10.19 0.92 12.32
N ARG A 43 10.87 1.50 13.32
CA ARG A 43 10.62 1.23 14.75
C ARG A 43 9.20 1.58 15.18
N LYS A 44 8.60 2.62 14.60
CA LYS A 44 7.21 2.98 14.89
C LYS A 44 6.22 2.05 14.19
N TRP A 45 6.49 1.67 12.94
CA TRP A 45 5.57 0.90 12.11
C TRP A 45 5.52 -0.59 12.47
N LEU A 46 6.67 -1.22 12.73
CA LEU A 46 6.74 -2.66 13.00
C LEU A 46 5.87 -3.10 14.20
N PRO A 47 5.85 -2.38 15.36
CA PRO A 47 4.98 -2.73 16.47
C PRO A 47 3.49 -2.57 16.15
N LEU A 48 3.11 -1.59 15.33
CA LEU A 48 1.72 -1.41 14.89
C LEU A 48 1.25 -2.59 14.03
N MET A 49 2.14 -3.10 13.18
CA MET A 49 1.85 -4.25 12.32
C MET A 49 1.97 -5.61 13.03
N ALA A 50 2.61 -5.65 14.20
CA ALA A 50 2.76 -6.85 15.01
C ALA A 50 1.63 -7.05 16.02
N GLN A 51 0.62 -6.16 16.04
CA GLN A 51 -0.56 -6.35 16.89
C GLN A 51 -1.37 -7.58 16.43
N PRO A 52 -2.14 -8.23 17.33
CA PRO A 52 -3.04 -9.32 16.96
C PRO A 52 -3.97 -8.87 15.82
N PHE A 53 -3.87 -9.56 14.69
CA PHE A 53 -4.60 -9.22 13.49
C PHE A 53 -5.50 -10.40 13.08
N THR A 54 -6.78 -10.29 13.43
CA THR A 54 -7.76 -11.38 13.25
C THR A 54 -8.58 -11.20 11.97
N LYS A 55 -9.31 -12.25 11.58
CA LYS A 55 -10.18 -12.28 10.39
C LYS A 55 -11.16 -11.11 10.35
N GLU A 56 -11.73 -10.76 11.51
CA GLU A 56 -12.74 -9.71 11.66
C GLU A 56 -12.24 -8.33 11.20
N HIS A 57 -10.93 -8.08 11.31
CA HIS A 57 -10.33 -6.82 10.87
C HIS A 57 -10.28 -6.66 9.35
N GLN A 58 -10.40 -7.76 8.58
CA GLN A 58 -10.34 -7.74 7.11
C GLN A 58 -11.68 -7.96 6.43
N LEU A 59 -12.69 -8.42 7.18
CA LEU A 59 -14.04 -8.63 6.65
C LEU A 59 -14.61 -7.31 6.09
N GLY A 60 -15.04 -7.33 4.84
CA GLY A 60 -15.55 -6.14 4.12
C GLY A 60 -14.47 -5.19 3.59
N VAL A 61 -13.18 -5.55 3.72
CA VAL A 61 -12.02 -4.75 3.25
C VAL A 61 -11.18 -5.56 2.25
N SER A 62 -10.41 -6.56 2.72
CA SER A 62 -9.64 -7.46 1.85
C SER A 62 -10.13 -8.91 1.89
N LEU A 63 -11.12 -9.19 2.75
CA LEU A 63 -11.81 -10.48 2.82
C LEU A 63 -13.32 -10.25 2.72
N LEU A 64 -14.00 -11.00 1.87
CA LEU A 64 -15.44 -10.91 1.67
C LEU A 64 -16.11 -12.26 1.96
N THR A 65 -17.33 -12.24 2.47
CA THR A 65 -18.20 -13.41 2.58
C THR A 65 -19.10 -13.53 1.36
N GLU A 66 -19.70 -14.71 1.16
CA GLU A 66 -20.65 -14.95 0.07
C GLU A 66 -21.84 -13.97 0.11
N ASP A 67 -22.40 -13.71 1.29
CA ASP A 67 -23.48 -12.73 1.46
C ASP A 67 -23.06 -11.31 1.03
N MET A 68 -21.82 -10.91 1.28
CA MET A 68 -21.31 -9.59 0.86
C MET A 68 -21.11 -9.50 -0.66
N LEU A 69 -20.93 -10.63 -1.34
CA LEU A 69 -20.85 -10.68 -2.80
C LEU A 69 -22.23 -10.58 -3.46
N ALA A 70 -23.28 -11.01 -2.77
CA ALA A 70 -24.65 -10.92 -3.27
C ALA A 70 -25.22 -9.48 -3.22
N GLU A 71 -24.53 -8.56 -2.54
CA GLU A 71 -24.89 -7.15 -2.44
C GLU A 71 -24.16 -6.30 -3.50
N ASP A 72 -24.68 -6.28 -4.73
CA ASP A 72 -24.09 -5.57 -5.89
C ASP A 72 -23.79 -4.09 -5.60
N GLU A 73 -24.68 -3.39 -4.87
CA GLU A 73 -24.52 -1.97 -4.56
C GLU A 73 -23.28 -1.70 -3.67
N LEU A 74 -22.88 -2.68 -2.85
CA LEU A 74 -21.73 -2.59 -1.97
C LEU A 74 -20.43 -2.86 -2.74
N LEU A 75 -20.47 -3.80 -3.69
CA LEU A 75 -19.36 -4.13 -4.57
C LEU A 75 -19.02 -2.99 -5.53
N ASP A 76 -20.02 -2.46 -6.22
CA ASP A 76 -19.82 -1.36 -7.17
C ASP A 76 -19.24 -0.12 -6.49
N LYS A 77 -19.79 0.22 -5.32
CA LYS A 77 -19.35 1.40 -4.57
C LYS A 77 -17.93 1.26 -4.02
N LYS A 78 -17.52 0.07 -3.55
CA LYS A 78 -16.22 -0.13 -2.92
C LYS A 78 -15.13 -0.56 -3.91
N PHE A 79 -15.47 -1.44 -4.84
CA PHE A 79 -14.52 -2.13 -5.72
C PHE A 79 -14.70 -1.80 -7.20
N GLY A 80 -15.66 -0.94 -7.58
CA GLY A 80 -15.88 -0.57 -9.00
C GLY A 80 -14.65 0.00 -9.74
N HIS A 81 -13.61 0.44 -9.02
CA HIS A 81 -12.34 0.87 -9.62
C HIS A 81 -11.32 -0.27 -9.86
N VAL A 82 -11.65 -1.48 -9.42
CA VAL A 82 -10.80 -2.69 -9.49
C VAL A 82 -11.52 -3.86 -10.17
N LEU A 83 -12.86 -3.84 -10.20
CA LEU A 83 -13.66 -4.83 -10.92
C LEU A 83 -13.40 -4.66 -12.42
N GLU A 84 -12.74 -5.65 -13.00
CA GLU A 84 -12.62 -5.84 -14.44
C GLU A 84 -13.49 -7.05 -14.78
N GLU A 85 -14.62 -6.80 -15.45
CA GLU A 85 -15.45 -7.87 -15.98
C GLU A 85 -14.68 -8.57 -17.09
N ILE A 86 -14.40 -9.87 -16.91
CA ILE A 86 -13.82 -10.71 -17.94
C ILE A 86 -14.98 -11.45 -18.60
N ASP A 87 -15.30 -11.08 -19.85
CA ASP A 87 -16.26 -11.76 -20.72
C ASP A 87 -15.90 -13.23 -21.00
#